data_AF-Q499A2-F1
#
_entry.id   AF-Q499A2-F1
#
_cell.length_a   1.000
_cell.length_b   1.000
_cell.length_c   1.000
_cell.angle_alpha   90.00
_cell.angle_beta   90.00
_cell.angle_gamma   90.00
#
_symmetry.space_group_name_H-M   'P 1'
#
loop_
_entity.id
_entity.type
_entity.pdbx_description
1 polymer ?
#
loop_
_entity_poly.entity_id
_entity_poly.type
_entity_poly.pdbx_seq_one_letter_code
_entity_poly.pdbx_strand_id
1 'polypeptide(L)'
;MGFVLSKGMEQNFQKQQEFMLLNARLQLERQLAMQNQMRERQMAMQLAWSREFLKYFGSFFGLATLGLTVGAVKKRKPALLAPVIPLSFILVYQMDAAYGTMLQRMRAEAESIMVSECERLDVPHGMPTFESIEKSRRAKAHLTTLTEK
;
A
#
# COMPACT_ATOMS: atom_id res chain seq x y z
N MET A 1 35.46 -30.09 40.64
CA MET A 1 35.05 -30.03 39.22
C MET A 1 33.75 -29.23 38.97
N GLY A 2 32.73 -29.28 39.85
CA GLY A 2 31.43 -28.61 39.61
C GLY A 2 31.42 -27.07 39.58
N PHE A 3 32.24 -26.40 40.40
CA PHE A 3 32.27 -24.92 40.47
C PHE A 3 32.92 -24.26 39.25
N VAL A 4 33.87 -24.93 38.59
CA VAL A 4 34.49 -24.45 37.35
C VAL A 4 33.53 -24.64 36.17
N LEU A 5 32.80 -25.75 36.16
CA LEU A 5 31.73 -26.01 35.19
C LEU A 5 30.59 -24.98 35.30
N SER A 6 30.14 -24.64 36.52
CA SER A 6 29.07 -23.66 36.71
C SER A 6 29.47 -22.26 36.25
N LYS A 7 30.69 -21.80 36.55
CA LYS A 7 31.21 -20.51 36.06
C LYS A 7 31.30 -20.46 34.53
N GLY A 8 31.79 -21.53 33.90
CA GLY A 8 31.82 -21.64 32.44
C GLY A 8 30.40 -21.63 31.84
N MET A 9 29.44 -22.27 32.50
CA MET A 9 28.04 -22.30 32.09
C MET A 9 27.34 -20.94 32.25
N GLU A 10 27.54 -20.23 33.36
CA GLU A 10 27.01 -18.87 33.58
C GLU A 10 27.57 -17.87 32.58
N GLN A 11 28.88 -17.90 32.32
CA GLN A 11 29.51 -17.06 31.30
C GLN A 11 28.99 -17.38 29.90
N ASN A 12 28.79 -18.67 29.57
CA ASN A 12 28.18 -19.07 28.30
C ASN A 12 26.71 -18.62 28.22
N PHE A 13 25.95 -18.70 29.31
CA PHE A 13 24.56 -18.25 29.36
C PHE A 13 24.45 -16.73 29.20
N GLN A 14 25.31 -15.94 29.86
CA GLN A 14 25.39 -14.49 29.67
C GLN A 14 25.78 -14.13 28.24
N LYS A 15 26.84 -14.74 27.68
CA LYS A 15 27.22 -14.55 26.27
C LYS A 15 26.11 -14.97 25.32
N GLN A 16 25.39 -16.04 25.62
CA GLN A 16 24.25 -16.49 24.83
C GLN A 16 23.09 -15.49 24.93
N GLN A 17 22.82 -14.91 26.10
CA GLN A 17 21.82 -13.85 26.26
C GLN A 17 22.21 -12.58 25.50
N GLU A 18 23.46 -12.13 25.61
CA GLU A 18 23.98 -10.99 24.86
C GLU A 18 23.90 -11.26 23.35
N PHE A 19 24.31 -12.44 22.89
CA PHE A 19 24.19 -12.85 21.50
C PHE A 19 22.73 -12.95 21.05
N MET A 20 21.82 -13.45 21.89
CA MET A 20 20.38 -13.49 21.59
C MET A 20 19.81 -12.08 21.46
N LEU A 21 20.15 -11.15 22.37
CA LEU A 21 19.71 -9.75 22.30
C LEU A 21 20.27 -9.02 21.09
N LEU A 22 21.57 -9.21 20.80
CA LEU A 22 22.22 -8.63 19.62
C LEU A 22 21.60 -9.17 18.32
N ASN A 23 21.34 -10.47 18.23
CA ASN A 23 20.67 -11.05 17.07
C ASN A 23 19.22 -10.59 16.95
N ALA A 24 18.47 -10.51 18.05
CA ALA A 24 17.10 -10.00 18.05
C ALA A 24 17.05 -8.55 17.54
N ARG A 25 17.96 -7.70 18.03
CA ARG A 25 18.11 -6.31 17.55
C ARG A 25 18.47 -6.26 16.07
N LEU A 26 19.45 -7.06 15.63
CA LEU A 26 19.87 -7.11 14.24
C LEU A 26 18.74 -7.62 13.32
N GLN A 27 17.95 -8.59 13.78
CA GLN A 27 16.77 -9.07 13.05
C GLN A 27 15.70 -7.98 12.94
N LEU A 28 15.42 -7.24 14.02
CA LEU A 28 14.47 -6.12 14.01
C LEU A 28 14.93 -4.99 13.08
N GLU A 29 16.20 -4.60 13.14
CA GLU A 29 16.77 -3.57 12.25
C GLU A 29 16.67 -3.98 10.78
N ARG A 30 16.96 -5.25 10.47
CA ARG A 30 16.79 -5.80 9.11
C ARG A 30 15.33 -5.85 8.66
N GLN A 31 14.41 -6.21 9.54
CA GLN A 31 12.97 -6.24 9.23
C GLN A 31 12.44 -4.84 8.95
N LEU A 32 12.80 -3.84 9.77
CA LEU A 32 12.43 -2.45 9.54
C LEU A 32 13.02 -1.91 8.23
N ALA A 33 14.30 -2.20 7.95
CA ALA A 33 14.93 -1.83 6.70
C ALA A 33 14.24 -2.47 5.49
N MET A 34 13.91 -3.76 5.57
CA MET A 34 13.18 -4.48 4.53
C MET A 34 11.78 -3.89 4.29
N GLN A 35 11.03 -3.59 5.37
CA GLN A 35 9.71 -2.97 5.25
C GLN A 35 9.77 -1.58 4.63
N ASN A 36 10.75 -0.75 5.03
CA ASN A 36 10.96 0.57 4.44
C ASN A 36 11.33 0.46 2.95
N GLN A 37 12.27 -0.42 2.59
CA GLN A 37 12.63 -0.64 1.19
C GLN A 37 11.47 -1.16 0.35
N MET A 38 10.64 -2.06 0.89
CA MET A 38 9.45 -2.55 0.19
C MET A 38 8.43 -1.43 0.00
N ARG A 39 8.22 -0.57 1.01
CA ARG A 39 7.34 0.61 0.92
C ARG A 39 7.84 1.58 -0.16
N GLU A 40 9.12 1.92 -0.14
CA GLU A 40 9.74 2.81 -1.13
C GLU A 40 9.61 2.25 -2.55
N ARG A 41 9.87 0.95 -2.73
CA ARG A 41 9.71 0.27 -4.03
C ARG A 41 8.26 0.24 -4.49
N GLN A 42 7.30 0.02 -3.60
CA GLN A 42 5.87 0.05 -3.93
C GLN A 42 5.44 1.46 -4.37
N MET A 43 5.87 2.49 -3.65
CA MET A 43 5.60 3.89 -4.04
C MET A 43 6.27 4.24 -5.38
N ALA A 44 7.52 3.83 -5.58
CA ALA A 44 8.23 4.04 -6.84
C ALA A 44 7.55 3.31 -8.01
N MET A 45 7.05 2.09 -7.79
CA MET A 45 6.32 1.32 -8.80
C MET A 45 4.98 1.98 -9.13
N GLN A 46 4.24 2.49 -8.14
CA GLN A 46 3.01 3.25 -8.37
C GLN A 46 3.26 4.52 -9.20
N LEU A 47 4.33 5.26 -8.89
CA LEU A 47 4.72 6.45 -9.64
C LEU A 47 5.20 6.12 -11.07
N ALA A 48 5.95 5.02 -11.23
CA ALA A 48 6.35 4.56 -12.55
C ALA A 48 5.13 4.11 -13.38
N TRP A 49 4.18 3.43 -12.75
CA TRP A 49 2.94 3.01 -13.39
C TRP A 49 2.09 4.20 -13.84
N SER A 50 1.95 5.25 -13.01
CA SER A 50 1.21 6.44 -13.41
C SER A 50 1.87 7.18 -14.58
N ARG A 51 3.21 7.28 -14.60
CA ARG A 51 3.96 7.86 -15.72
C ARG A 51 3.79 7.07 -17.02
N GLU A 52 3.79 5.75 -16.94
CA GLU A 52 3.62 4.91 -18.11
C GLU A 52 2.18 4.96 -18.62
N PHE A 53 1.20 4.87 -17.71
CA PHE A 53 -0.21 5.04 -18.02
C PHE A 53 -0.45 6.37 -18.76
N LEU A 54 0.20 7.45 -18.33
CA LEU A 54 0.07 8.76 -18.94
C LEU A 54 0.52 8.80 -20.41
N LYS A 55 1.57 8.07 -20.78
CA LYS A 55 2.04 8.02 -22.19
C LYS A 55 1.00 7.34 -23.09
N TYR A 56 0.46 6.22 -22.64
CA TYR A 56 -0.56 5.47 -23.38
C TYR A 56 -1.90 6.22 -23.41
N PHE A 57 -2.34 6.76 -22.26
CA PHE A 57 -3.59 7.50 -22.16
C PHE A 57 -3.50 8.84 -22.89
N GLY A 58 -2.38 9.55 -22.82
CA GLY A 58 -2.16 10.82 -23.49
C GLY A 58 -2.16 10.68 -25.02
N SER A 59 -1.52 9.65 -25.57
CA SER A 59 -1.57 9.36 -27.01
C SER A 59 -2.98 8.99 -27.47
N PHE A 60 -3.69 8.14 -26.72
CA PHE A 60 -5.09 7.83 -26.98
C PHE A 60 -5.99 9.07 -26.91
N PHE A 61 -5.84 9.90 -25.87
CA PHE A 61 -6.60 11.13 -25.69
C PHE A 61 -6.36 12.10 -26.85
N GLY A 62 -5.11 12.24 -27.31
CA GLY A 62 -4.77 13.08 -28.46
C GLY A 62 -5.49 12.62 -29.73
N LEU A 63 -5.39 11.32 -30.06
CA LEU A 63 -6.07 10.75 -31.23
C LEU A 63 -7.60 10.86 -31.13
N ALA A 64 -8.17 10.56 -29.97
CA ALA A 64 -9.60 10.66 -29.72
C ALA A 64 -10.08 12.11 -29.84
N THR A 65 -9.36 13.07 -29.27
CA THR A 65 -9.71 14.49 -29.33
C THR A 65 -9.66 15.02 -30.76
N LEU A 66 -8.62 14.67 -31.53
CA LEU A 66 -8.53 15.04 -32.95
C LEU A 66 -9.68 14.43 -33.75
N GLY A 67 -9.94 13.13 -33.59
CA GLY A 67 -11.04 12.43 -34.27
C GLY A 67 -12.42 13.01 -33.94
N LEU A 68 -12.68 13.28 -32.66
CA LEU A 68 -13.93 13.89 -32.21
C LEU A 68 -14.06 15.34 -32.68
N THR A 69 -12.97 16.12 -32.71
CA THR A 69 -12.98 17.51 -33.20
C THR A 69 -13.30 17.56 -34.70
N VAL A 70 -12.63 16.74 -35.51
CA VAL A 70 -12.93 16.63 -36.95
C VAL A 70 -14.37 16.17 -37.16
N GLY A 71 -14.83 15.17 -36.39
CA GLY A 71 -16.20 14.68 -36.43
C GLY A 71 -17.24 15.74 -36.05
N ALA A 72 -16.97 16.53 -35.01
CA ALA A 72 -17.83 17.60 -34.51
C ALA A 72 -17.97 18.74 -35.54
N VAL A 73 -16.86 19.16 -36.14
CA VAL A 73 -16.82 20.19 -37.19
C VAL A 73 -17.57 19.71 -38.44
N LYS A 74 -17.28 18.49 -38.91
CA LYS A 74 -17.90 17.94 -40.12
C LYS A 74 -19.40 17.73 -39.98
N LYS A 75 -19.86 17.24 -38.82
CA LYS A 75 -21.28 17.00 -38.55
C LYS A 75 -22.01 18.23 -37.99
N ARG A 76 -21.30 19.34 -37.73
CA ARG A 76 -21.79 20.51 -36.99
C ARG A 76 -22.50 20.13 -35.67
N LYS A 77 -21.99 19.09 -35.00
CA LYS A 77 -22.52 18.55 -33.75
C LYS A 77 -21.47 18.70 -32.64
N PRO A 78 -21.41 19.84 -31.94
CA PRO A 78 -20.43 20.07 -30.88
C PRO A 78 -20.59 19.09 -29.71
N ALA A 79 -21.77 18.50 -29.53
CA ALA A 79 -22.02 17.47 -28.52
C ALA A 79 -21.11 16.24 -28.63
N LEU A 80 -20.47 16.00 -29.79
CA LEU A 80 -19.46 14.94 -29.94
C LEU A 80 -18.20 15.20 -29.11
N LEU A 81 -17.95 16.44 -28.70
CA LEU A 81 -16.85 16.80 -27.79
C LEU A 81 -17.20 16.57 -26.31
N ALA A 82 -18.44 16.21 -25.98
CA ALA A 82 -18.85 15.98 -24.60
C ALA A 82 -17.94 14.98 -23.84
N PRO A 83 -17.47 13.86 -24.44
CA PRO A 83 -16.53 12.95 -23.77
C PRO A 83 -15.14 13.53 -23.53
N VAL A 84 -14.74 14.57 -24.26
CA VAL A 84 -13.41 15.21 -24.10
C VAL A 84 -13.30 15.86 -22.72
N ILE A 85 -14.40 16.40 -22.19
CA ILE A 85 -14.43 17.04 -20.86
C ILE A 85 -14.02 16.04 -19.76
N PRO A 86 -14.73 14.93 -19.51
CA PRO A 86 -14.33 13.98 -18.46
C PRO A 86 -12.96 13.34 -18.74
N LEU A 87 -12.62 13.06 -20.00
CA LEU A 87 -11.29 12.53 -20.34
C LEU A 87 -10.17 13.52 -20.00
N SER A 88 -10.39 14.82 -20.19
CA SER A 88 -9.41 15.85 -19.84
C SER A 88 -9.19 15.96 -18.32
N PHE A 89 -10.25 15.80 -17.51
CA PHE A 89 -10.12 15.74 -16.05
C PHE A 89 -9.26 14.55 -15.61
N ILE A 90 -9.47 13.36 -16.20
CA ILE A 90 -8.65 12.17 -15.92
C ILE A 90 -7.20 12.43 -16.34
N LEU A 91 -6.97 13.07 -17.49
CA LEU A 91 -5.61 13.39 -17.94
C LEU A 91 -4.89 14.31 -16.96
N VAL A 92 -5.53 15.40 -16.52
CA VAL A 92 -4.95 16.36 -15.57
C VAL A 92 -4.68 15.69 -14.23
N TYR A 93 -5.62 14.87 -13.75
CA TYR A 93 -5.44 14.08 -12.53
C TYR A 93 -4.22 13.15 -12.63
N GLN A 94 -4.09 12.42 -13.75
CA GLN A 94 -2.95 11.51 -13.94
C GLN A 94 -1.62 12.26 -14.13
N MET A 95 -1.64 13.45 -14.72
CA MET A 95 -0.47 14.34 -14.77
C MET A 95 -0.02 14.74 -13.36
N ASP A 96 -0.94 15.18 -12.50
CA ASP A 96 -0.62 15.56 -11.11
C ASP A 96 -0.18 14.34 -10.28
N ALA A 97 -0.76 13.15 -10.54
CA ALA A 97 -0.34 11.90 -9.90
C ALA A 97 1.06 11.42 -10.35
N ALA A 98 1.47 11.68 -11.60
CA ALA A 98 2.72 11.20 -12.18
C ALA A 98 3.92 12.14 -11.96
N TYR A 99 3.68 13.44 -11.92
CA TYR A 99 4.72 14.48 -11.87
C TYR A 99 4.44 15.60 -10.87
N GLY A 100 3.21 15.72 -10.39
CA GLY A 100 2.78 16.84 -9.59
C GLY A 100 2.87 16.59 -8.08
N THR A 101 2.03 17.32 -7.36
CA THR A 101 2.05 17.41 -5.89
C THR A 101 1.02 16.51 -5.24
N MET A 102 0.21 15.78 -6.02
CA MET A 102 -0.88 14.94 -5.51
C MET A 102 -0.40 14.02 -4.38
N LEU A 103 0.71 13.30 -4.57
CA LEU A 103 1.23 12.36 -3.58
C LEU A 103 1.71 13.07 -2.30
N GLN A 104 2.26 14.28 -2.43
CA GLN A 104 2.68 15.10 -1.29
C GLN A 104 1.48 15.62 -0.52
N ARG A 105 0.45 16.11 -1.22
CA ARG A 105 -0.81 16.57 -0.63
C ARG A 105 -1.55 15.44 0.08
N MET A 106 -1.65 14.28 -0.56
CA MET A 106 -2.27 13.09 0.01
C MET A 106 -1.52 12.63 1.27
N ARG A 107 -0.18 12.70 1.26
CA ARG A 107 0.62 12.42 2.45
C ARG A 107 0.34 13.42 3.57
N ALA A 108 0.30 14.71 3.29
CA ALA A 108 0.02 15.74 4.29
C ALA A 108 -1.39 15.59 4.88
N GLU A 109 -2.39 15.27 4.05
CA GLU A 109 -3.75 14.98 4.49
C GLU A 109 -3.81 13.72 5.36
N ALA A 110 -3.08 12.65 4.98
CA ALA A 110 -2.97 11.45 5.81
C ALA A 110 -2.30 11.72 7.16
N GLU A 111 -1.24 12.53 7.18
CA GLU A 111 -0.58 12.97 8.43
C GLU A 111 -1.56 13.78 9.31
N SER A 112 -2.37 14.66 8.72
CA SER A 112 -3.42 15.37 9.44
C SER A 112 -4.44 14.40 10.04
N ILE A 113 -4.97 13.45 9.25
CA ILE A 113 -5.96 12.47 9.71
C ILE A 113 -5.42 11.65 10.90
N MET A 114 -4.15 11.23 10.84
CA MET A 114 -3.48 10.49 11.93
C MET A 114 -3.30 11.30 13.22
N VAL A 115 -3.50 12.63 13.19
CA VAL A 115 -3.34 13.50 14.37
C VAL A 115 -4.69 14.07 14.82
N SER A 116 -5.50 14.57 13.90
CA SER A 116 -6.76 15.24 14.20
C SER A 116 -7.97 14.29 14.26
N GLU A 117 -7.91 13.17 13.55
CA GLU A 117 -9.07 12.29 13.31
C GLU A 117 -8.74 10.82 13.61
N CYS A 118 -7.91 10.55 14.64
CA CYS A 118 -7.54 9.19 15.05
C CYS A 118 -8.75 8.26 15.26
N GLU A 119 -9.86 8.80 15.78
CA GLU A 119 -11.10 8.05 16.00
C GLU A 119 -11.70 7.48 14.70
N ARG A 120 -11.48 8.13 13.54
CA ARG A 120 -11.96 7.63 12.24
C ARG A 120 -11.14 6.46 11.70
N LEU A 121 -9.96 6.21 12.28
CA LEU A 121 -9.08 5.10 11.91
C LEU A 121 -9.42 3.81 12.67
N ASP A 122 -10.34 3.86 13.62
CA ASP A 122 -10.76 2.67 14.36
C ASP A 122 -11.38 1.66 13.39
N VAL A 123 -10.78 0.47 13.38
CA VAL A 123 -11.31 -0.65 12.61
C VAL A 123 -12.66 -1.07 13.18
N PRO A 124 -13.68 -1.33 12.33
CA PRO A 124 -14.98 -1.78 12.82
C PRO A 124 -14.83 -3.12 13.56
N HIS A 125 -15.37 -3.19 14.78
CA HIS A 125 -15.21 -4.29 15.76
C HIS A 125 -13.85 -4.35 16.49
N GLY A 126 -13.04 -3.30 16.41
CA GLY A 126 -11.74 -3.24 17.08
C GLY A 126 -10.69 -4.13 16.42
N MET A 127 -9.48 -4.11 16.97
CA MET A 127 -8.38 -4.91 16.44
C MET A 127 -8.72 -6.41 16.50
N PRO A 128 -8.47 -7.19 15.44
CA PRO A 128 -8.72 -8.63 15.44
C PRO A 128 -7.86 -9.28 16.53
N THR A 129 -8.51 -9.73 17.60
CA THR A 129 -7.88 -10.50 18.68
C THR A 129 -7.73 -11.97 18.28
N PHE A 130 -6.82 -12.69 18.93
CA PHE A 130 -6.63 -14.12 18.70
C PHE A 130 -7.95 -14.91 18.79
N GLU A 131 -8.82 -14.55 19.74
CA GLU A 131 -10.12 -15.19 19.94
C GLU A 131 -11.07 -15.00 18.76
N SER A 132 -11.13 -13.81 18.16
CA SER A 132 -12.01 -13.57 16.99
C SER A 132 -11.54 -14.37 15.77
N ILE A 133 -10.22 -14.44 15.55
CA ILE A 133 -9.61 -15.25 14.48
C ILE A 133 -9.91 -16.74 14.70
N GLU A 134 -9.72 -17.23 15.93
CA GLU A 134 -9.95 -18.63 16.27
C GLU A 134 -11.43 -19.02 16.12
N LYS A 135 -12.35 -18.16 16.55
CA LYS A 135 -13.80 -18.35 16.37
C LYS A 135 -14.17 -18.41 14.89
N SER A 136 -13.63 -17.52 14.05
CA SER A 136 -13.85 -17.54 12.59
C SER A 136 -13.27 -18.80 11.94
N ARG A 137 -12.10 -19.27 12.38
CA ARG A 137 -11.50 -20.52 11.90
C ARG A 137 -12.37 -21.73 12.22
N ARG A 138 -12.86 -21.84 13.45
CA ARG A 138 -13.76 -22.94 13.89
C ARG A 138 -15.10 -22.92 13.16
N ALA A 139 -15.68 -21.73 12.96
CA ALA A 139 -16.94 -21.59 12.22
C ALA A 139 -16.80 -22.04 10.74
N LYS A 140 -15.69 -21.67 10.08
CA LYS A 140 -15.40 -22.16 8.72
C LYS A 140 -15.23 -23.68 8.68
N ALA A 141 -14.52 -24.26 9.64
CA ALA A 141 -14.34 -25.71 9.73
C ALA A 141 -15.68 -26.46 9.90
N HIS A 142 -16.61 -25.91 10.69
CA HIS A 142 -17.96 -26.49 10.86
C HIS A 142 -18.83 -26.33 9.60
N LEU A 143 -18.68 -25.25 8.83
CA LEU A 143 -19.40 -25.06 7.57
C LEU A 143 -18.94 -26.05 6.50
N THR A 144 -17.63 -26.26 6.36
CA THR A 144 -17.08 -27.23 5.40
C THR A 144 -17.57 -28.66 5.67
N THR A 145 -17.71 -29.07 6.93
CA THR A 145 -18.21 -30.40 7.27
C THR A 145 -19.72 -30.58 7.03
N LEU A 146 -20.49 -29.50 6.97
CA LEU A 146 -21.91 -29.54 6.61
C LEU A 146 -22.11 -29.59 5.09
N THR A 147 -21.27 -28.92 4.30
CA THR A 147 -21.37 -28.92 2.83
C THR A 147 -20.83 -30.19 2.18
N GLU A 148 -20.01 -30.97 2.90
CA GLU A 148 -19.51 -32.28 2.45
C GLU A 148 -20.47 -33.45 2.74
N LYS A 149 -21.64 -33.19 3.34
CA LYS A 149 -22.71 -34.17 3.56
C LYS A 149 -23.85 -33.96 2.59
#